data_AF-A0ABD1T291-F1
#
_entry.id   AF-A0ABD1T291-F1
#
_cell.length_a   1.000
_cell.length_b   1.000
_cell.length_c   1.000
_cell.angle_alpha   90.00
_cell.angle_beta   90.00
_cell.angle_gamma   90.00
#
_symmetry.space_group_name_H-M   'P 1'
#
loop_
_entity.id
_entity.type
_entity.pdbx_description
1 polymer ?
#
loop_
_entity_poly.entity_id
_entity_poly.type
_entity_poly.pdbx_seq_one_letter_code
_entity_poly.pdbx_strand_id
1 'polypeptide(L)'
;MAKQDDLTVPIFTSLEPVYGTGSQLEESELRFTHLKSKFIEFFTHPPDIYARSPGRVNLIGEHIDYEGYSVLPMAIRQDTIIAIRKNDTKLLRIANVNSDKYPLCTYPADPEQEIDLKNHRWGHYFICGYKGFHEYAKSKGIDVGEPVGLDVVVDGVVPTGSGLSSSAAFVCSSTIAIMATFDVNFPKKLLKLHVNVKDTFGTQSGGMDQAISVMAQSGFAALIDFNPIRATEVQLPIGGTFVIAHSLAESQKAVTAATNYNNRVVECRLAAIVLGIKLGMKPRDAITEVKTLSDVEELCVSFAGPRGSSDPGLAVKEFLHEEPYSAEDIEKITEEKLQVIFANSPSSLDVLRAAKHFKLHQRAAHVYSEAKRVHAFKDTVSSNLSDEEMLKKLGDLMNDSHYSCSVLYECSCPELEELVRICRDNGALGARLTGAGWGGCAVALVKESIVPQFILDLKEQFYRSRIDKGVISKNDLGLYIFASKPSEHQLAGNLETTKSTGPGYITPQIEVSKRAGRPNPHRPTRLNMESRAGPIHGPRWSNCGQFTGQGGGTAGQPVNPADYSRLGRFDL
;
A
#
# COMPACT_ATOMS: atom_id res chain seq x y z
N MET A 1 -2.26 30.64 7.88
CA MET A 1 -1.96 29.30 7.33
C MET A 1 -2.10 28.31 8.49
N ALA A 2 -3.07 27.40 8.43
CA ALA A 2 -3.10 26.30 9.39
C ALA A 2 -1.79 25.52 9.26
N LYS A 3 -1.20 25.07 10.38
CA LYS A 3 -0.05 24.14 10.28
C LYS A 3 -0.53 22.92 9.51
N GLN A 4 0.30 22.36 8.62
CA GLN A 4 -0.01 21.13 7.85
C GLN A 4 -0.50 19.99 8.76
N ASP A 5 -0.16 20.08 10.04
CA ASP A 5 -0.58 19.29 11.20
C ASP A 5 -2.10 19.19 11.47
N ASP A 6 -2.90 20.19 11.07
CA ASP A 6 -4.34 20.27 11.34
C ASP A 6 -5.21 19.87 10.12
N LEU A 7 -4.58 19.43 9.03
CA LEU A 7 -5.31 19.01 7.84
C LEU A 7 -6.03 17.68 8.11
N THR A 8 -7.36 17.71 8.00
CA THR A 8 -8.23 16.54 8.12
C THR A 8 -8.46 15.88 6.76
N VAL A 9 -8.88 14.63 6.77
CA VAL A 9 -9.40 13.96 5.56
C VAL A 9 -10.64 14.72 5.07
N PRO A 10 -10.75 15.05 3.77
CA PRO A 10 -11.90 15.79 3.25
C PRO A 10 -13.17 14.94 3.28
N ILE A 11 -14.30 15.60 3.54
CA ILE A 11 -15.64 15.00 3.52
C ILE A 11 -16.37 15.56 2.31
N PHE A 12 -16.97 14.67 1.51
CA PHE A 12 -17.72 15.04 0.31
C PHE A 12 -19.16 14.55 0.40
N THR A 13 -20.08 15.33 -0.16
CA THR A 13 -21.51 14.98 -0.26
C THR A 13 -21.89 14.44 -1.64
N SER A 14 -20.97 14.47 -2.61
CA SER A 14 -21.12 13.92 -3.95
C SER A 14 -19.81 13.27 -4.41
N LEU A 15 -19.88 12.45 -5.46
CA LEU A 15 -18.73 11.73 -6.00
C LEU A 15 -17.89 12.56 -6.98
N GLU A 16 -18.47 13.59 -7.59
CA GLU A 16 -17.84 14.43 -8.61
C GLU A 16 -16.50 15.06 -8.16
N PRO A 17 -16.34 15.63 -6.95
CA PRO A 17 -15.06 16.18 -6.52
C PRO A 17 -13.93 15.14 -6.36
N VAL A 18 -14.29 13.85 -6.28
CA VAL A 18 -13.37 12.73 -6.07
C VAL A 18 -13.05 12.01 -7.37
N TYR A 19 -14.07 11.80 -8.21
CA TYR A 19 -13.99 10.98 -9.42
C TYR A 19 -14.06 11.78 -10.72
N GLY A 20 -14.22 13.11 -10.64
CA GLY A 20 -14.37 14.00 -11.79
C GLY A 20 -15.74 13.86 -12.44
N THR A 21 -15.79 14.08 -13.75
CA THR A 21 -17.02 14.10 -14.56
C THR A 21 -17.00 13.04 -15.68
N GLY A 22 -18.15 12.80 -16.33
CA GLY A 22 -18.26 11.91 -17.49
C GLY A 22 -18.26 10.43 -17.11
N SER A 23 -17.76 9.57 -17.99
CA SER A 23 -17.83 8.11 -17.82
C SER A 23 -17.21 7.59 -16.53
N GLN A 24 -16.18 8.26 -16.00
CA GLN A 24 -15.53 7.87 -14.75
C GLN A 24 -16.44 8.08 -13.53
N LEU A 25 -17.24 9.15 -13.55
CA LEU A 25 -18.23 9.42 -12.51
C LEU A 25 -19.35 8.37 -12.58
N GLU A 26 -19.85 8.08 -13.78
CA GLU A 26 -20.90 7.08 -14.01
C GLU A 26 -20.47 5.67 -13.53
N GLU A 27 -19.25 5.24 -13.88
CA GLU A 27 -18.66 3.98 -13.39
C GLU A 27 -18.61 3.94 -11.85
N SER A 28 -18.25 5.06 -11.23
CA SER A 28 -18.13 5.17 -9.78
C SER A 28 -19.50 5.17 -9.10
N GLU A 29 -20.49 5.87 -9.63
CA GLU A 29 -21.87 5.86 -9.12
C GLU A 29 -22.49 4.46 -9.16
N LEU A 30 -22.26 3.72 -10.25
CA LEU A 30 -22.67 2.31 -10.36
C LEU A 30 -21.99 1.44 -9.30
N ARG A 31 -20.69 1.65 -9.06
CA ARG A 31 -19.93 0.92 -8.04
C ARG A 31 -20.45 1.19 -6.62
N PHE A 32 -20.72 2.45 -6.26
CA PHE A 32 -21.30 2.80 -4.95
C PHE A 32 -22.71 2.22 -4.78
N THR A 33 -23.52 2.22 -5.85
CA THR A 33 -24.85 1.61 -5.87
C THR A 33 -24.78 0.09 -5.67
N HIS A 34 -23.84 -0.58 -6.34
CA HIS A 34 -23.59 -2.00 -6.15
C HIS A 34 -23.14 -2.32 -4.72
N LEU A 35 -22.18 -1.55 -4.18
CA LEU A 35 -21.70 -1.70 -2.81
C LEU A 35 -22.82 -1.51 -1.78
N LYS A 36 -23.68 -0.50 -1.95
CA LYS A 36 -24.87 -0.31 -1.11
C LYS A 36 -25.80 -1.52 -1.16
N SER A 37 -26.04 -2.06 -2.36
CA SER A 37 -26.91 -3.21 -2.57
C SER A 37 -26.37 -4.45 -1.87
N LYS A 38 -25.05 -4.72 -2.01
CA LYS A 38 -24.36 -5.81 -1.29
C LYS A 38 -24.40 -5.61 0.22
N PHE A 39 -24.26 -4.38 0.69
CA PHE A 39 -24.38 -4.06 2.11
C PHE A 39 -25.76 -4.46 2.67
N ILE A 40 -26.84 -4.10 1.97
CA ILE A 40 -28.20 -4.47 2.34
C ILE A 40 -28.41 -5.99 2.24
N GLU A 41 -27.83 -6.65 1.24
CA GLU A 41 -27.88 -8.12 1.11
C GLU A 41 -27.26 -8.82 2.32
N PHE A 42 -26.09 -8.38 2.80
CA PHE A 42 -25.42 -8.99 3.96
C PHE A 42 -26.08 -8.66 5.30
N PHE A 43 -26.55 -7.42 5.48
CA PHE A 43 -26.89 -6.90 6.82
C PHE A 43 -28.33 -6.37 6.96
N THR A 44 -29.15 -6.45 5.90
CA THR A 44 -30.57 -6.04 5.85
C THR A 44 -30.84 -4.54 6.10
N HIS A 45 -29.78 -3.74 6.24
CA HIS A 45 -29.83 -2.30 6.50
C HIS A 45 -28.88 -1.58 5.56
N PRO A 46 -29.10 -0.30 5.21
CA PRO A 46 -28.11 0.48 4.46
C PRO A 46 -26.89 0.85 5.32
N PRO A 47 -25.74 1.14 4.70
CA PRO A 47 -24.61 1.73 5.40
C PRO A 47 -24.90 3.18 5.81
N ASP A 48 -24.23 3.66 6.85
CA ASP A 48 -24.35 5.05 7.31
C ASP A 48 -23.32 5.95 6.59
N ILE A 49 -22.10 5.42 6.35
CA ILE A 49 -20.96 6.18 5.83
C ILE A 49 -20.20 5.33 4.81
N TYR A 50 -19.59 6.01 3.84
CA TYR A 50 -18.56 5.45 2.96
C TYR A 50 -17.20 6.12 3.23
N ALA A 51 -16.13 5.33 3.24
CA ALA A 51 -14.76 5.82 3.23
C ALA A 51 -14.01 5.26 2.02
N ARG A 52 -13.04 6.03 1.53
CA ARG A 52 -12.23 5.70 0.36
C ARG A 52 -10.77 5.93 0.68
N SER A 53 -9.90 5.02 0.25
CA SER A 53 -8.46 5.26 0.20
C SER A 53 -7.87 4.67 -1.09
N PRO A 54 -7.10 5.44 -1.88
CA PRO A 54 -6.50 4.96 -3.11
C PRO A 54 -5.30 4.04 -2.86
N GLY A 55 -5.03 3.14 -3.81
CA GLY A 55 -3.72 2.52 -3.96
C GLY A 55 -2.69 3.54 -4.45
N ARG A 56 -1.48 3.07 -4.76
CA ARG A 56 -0.40 3.96 -5.18
C ARG A 56 0.62 3.28 -6.07
N VAL A 57 1.32 4.09 -6.84
CA VAL A 57 2.54 3.70 -7.56
C VAL A 57 3.69 4.53 -7.01
N ASN A 58 4.83 3.88 -6.73
CA ASN A 58 6.06 4.61 -6.41
C ASN A 58 6.83 4.89 -7.69
N LEU A 59 7.04 6.17 -8.02
CA LEU A 59 7.71 6.56 -9.26
C LEU A 59 9.22 6.36 -9.13
N ILE A 60 9.79 6.61 -7.96
CA ILE A 60 11.19 6.39 -7.61
C ILE A 60 11.39 6.45 -6.09
N GLY A 61 12.41 5.78 -5.55
CA GLY A 61 12.63 5.72 -4.10
C GLY A 61 12.22 4.40 -3.48
N GLU A 62 12.62 3.27 -4.07
CA GLU A 62 12.24 1.96 -3.56
C GLU A 62 13.11 1.50 -2.39
N HIS A 63 12.51 0.85 -1.39
CA HIS A 63 13.24 0.25 -0.27
C HIS A 63 14.09 1.22 0.57
N ILE A 64 13.72 2.49 0.58
CA ILE A 64 14.39 3.52 1.39
C ILE A 64 13.45 4.22 2.38
N ASP A 65 12.15 3.94 2.33
CA ASP A 65 11.16 4.58 3.21
C ASP A 65 11.30 4.14 4.67
N TYR A 66 11.56 2.85 4.93
CA TYR A 66 11.90 2.36 6.27
C TYR A 66 13.31 2.74 6.71
N GLU A 67 14.16 3.19 5.80
CA GLU A 67 15.48 3.76 6.14
C GLU A 67 15.40 5.25 6.51
N GLY A 68 14.21 5.85 6.46
CA GLY A 68 13.97 7.25 6.82
C GLY A 68 14.13 8.25 5.67
N TYR A 69 14.46 7.78 4.47
CA TYR A 69 14.66 8.64 3.29
C TYR A 69 13.35 9.01 2.61
N SER A 70 13.38 10.17 1.93
CA SER A 70 12.25 10.60 1.12
C SER A 70 11.99 9.68 -0.06
N VAL A 71 10.73 9.56 -0.45
CA VAL A 71 10.27 8.78 -1.60
C VAL A 71 9.33 9.62 -2.48
N LEU A 72 9.13 9.24 -3.74
CA LEU A 72 8.30 10.02 -4.68
C LEU A 72 7.19 9.17 -5.33
N PRO A 73 6.13 8.83 -4.58
CA PRO A 73 4.97 8.15 -5.10
C PRO A 73 3.87 9.10 -5.62
N MET A 74 2.88 8.51 -6.29
CA MET A 74 1.58 9.13 -6.54
C MET A 74 0.45 8.14 -6.24
N ALA A 75 -0.71 8.65 -5.81
CA ALA A 75 -1.91 7.84 -5.70
C ALA A 75 -2.43 7.47 -7.10
N ILE A 76 -2.99 6.27 -7.23
CA ILE A 76 -3.66 5.82 -8.46
C ILE A 76 -5.18 5.88 -8.30
N ARG A 77 -5.90 5.75 -9.41
CA ARG A 77 -7.37 5.78 -9.40
C ARG A 77 -7.97 4.61 -8.64
N GLN A 78 -7.37 3.42 -8.77
CA GLN A 78 -7.80 2.22 -8.08
C GLN A 78 -7.73 2.43 -6.57
N ASP A 79 -8.77 2.02 -5.86
CA ASP A 79 -8.97 2.32 -4.45
C ASP A 79 -9.65 1.17 -3.69
N THR A 80 -9.71 1.33 -2.38
CA THR A 80 -10.57 0.54 -1.48
C THR A 80 -11.64 1.43 -0.88
N ILE A 81 -12.89 1.05 -1.13
CA ILE A 81 -14.08 1.69 -0.58
C ILE A 81 -14.64 0.80 0.52
N ILE A 82 -14.98 1.42 1.65
CA ILE A 82 -15.64 0.77 2.77
C ILE A 82 -16.98 1.43 3.01
N ALA A 83 -18.03 0.63 3.02
CA ALA A 83 -19.34 0.99 3.53
C ALA A 83 -19.45 0.48 4.97
N ILE A 84 -19.87 1.33 5.91
CA ILE A 84 -19.88 1.00 7.34
C ILE A 84 -21.12 1.54 8.06
N ARG A 85 -21.56 0.83 9.12
CA ARG A 85 -22.53 1.31 10.12
C ARG A 85 -22.22 0.72 11.49
N LYS A 86 -22.76 1.35 12.55
CA LYS A 86 -22.87 0.72 13.86
C LYS A 86 -23.96 -0.37 13.84
N ASN A 87 -23.73 -1.44 14.58
CA ASN A 87 -24.70 -2.50 14.80
C ASN A 87 -24.97 -2.71 16.30
N ASP A 88 -26.07 -3.36 16.63
CA ASP A 88 -26.48 -3.63 18.02
C ASP A 88 -25.80 -4.86 18.62
N THR A 89 -24.86 -5.47 17.89
CA THR A 89 -24.08 -6.62 18.35
C THR A 89 -22.77 -6.15 19.00
N LYS A 90 -22.04 -7.07 19.64
CA LYS A 90 -20.66 -6.84 20.10
C LYS A 90 -19.62 -7.43 19.14
N LEU A 91 -19.96 -7.47 17.85
CA LEU A 91 -19.17 -8.10 16.81
C LEU A 91 -18.86 -7.12 15.68
N LEU A 92 -17.63 -7.24 15.17
CA LEU A 92 -17.18 -6.66 13.91
C LEU A 92 -17.47 -7.67 12.80
N ARG A 93 -18.42 -7.37 11.91
CA ARG A 93 -18.84 -8.24 10.80
C ARG A 93 -18.37 -7.63 9.49
N ILE A 94 -17.37 -8.26 8.86
CA ILE A 94 -16.63 -7.70 7.73
C ILE A 94 -16.84 -8.58 6.51
N ALA A 95 -17.64 -8.10 5.56
CA ALA A 95 -17.92 -8.75 4.30
C ALA A 95 -17.20 -8.06 3.15
N ASN A 96 -17.12 -8.75 2.01
CA ASN A 96 -16.53 -8.25 0.79
C ASN A 96 -17.55 -8.38 -0.36
N VAL A 97 -17.52 -7.46 -1.32
CA VAL A 97 -18.33 -7.58 -2.55
C VAL A 97 -18.00 -8.84 -3.35
N ASN A 98 -16.74 -9.29 -3.29
CA ASN A 98 -16.29 -10.57 -3.85
C ASN A 98 -16.22 -11.64 -2.74
N SER A 99 -17.38 -12.16 -2.36
CA SER A 99 -17.53 -13.14 -1.26
C SER A 99 -16.86 -14.49 -1.54
N ASP A 100 -16.76 -14.88 -2.81
CA ASP A 100 -16.16 -16.15 -3.21
C ASP A 100 -14.65 -16.15 -2.95
N LYS A 101 -13.99 -15.02 -3.21
CA LYS A 101 -12.57 -14.82 -2.92
C LYS A 101 -12.31 -14.44 -1.46
N TYR A 102 -13.20 -13.64 -0.86
CA TYR A 102 -13.02 -13.06 0.47
C TYR A 102 -14.24 -13.37 1.36
N PRO A 103 -14.24 -14.51 2.07
CA PRO A 103 -15.36 -14.92 2.88
C PRO A 103 -15.59 -13.97 4.07
N LEU A 104 -16.85 -13.87 4.51
CA LEU A 104 -17.27 -13.07 5.66
C LEU A 104 -16.40 -13.39 6.88
N CYS A 105 -15.83 -12.35 7.49
CA CYS A 105 -15.08 -12.46 8.74
C CYS A 105 -15.88 -11.86 9.90
N THR A 106 -15.76 -12.47 11.08
CA THR A 106 -16.41 -11.98 12.30
C THR A 106 -15.41 -11.99 13.45
N TYR A 107 -15.31 -10.89 14.17
CA TYR A 107 -14.39 -10.69 15.29
C TYR A 107 -15.12 -10.02 16.46
N PRO A 108 -14.64 -10.16 17.71
CA PRO A 108 -15.16 -9.38 18.83
C PRO A 108 -14.91 -7.89 18.59
N ALA A 109 -15.84 -7.04 19.00
CA ALA A 109 -15.63 -5.60 19.10
C ALA A 109 -14.77 -5.29 20.33
N ASP A 110 -13.50 -5.67 20.26
CA ASP A 110 -12.51 -5.53 21.35
C ASP A 110 -11.23 -4.90 20.80
N PRO A 111 -10.85 -3.68 21.23
CA PRO A 111 -9.62 -3.03 20.82
C PRO A 111 -8.35 -3.78 21.22
N GLU A 112 -8.40 -4.55 22.31
CA GLU A 112 -7.26 -5.27 22.86
C GLU A 112 -7.11 -6.67 22.26
N GLN A 113 -7.99 -7.07 21.33
CA GLN A 113 -7.94 -8.39 20.70
C GLN A 113 -6.58 -8.66 20.03
N GLU A 114 -6.07 -9.88 20.22
CA GLU A 114 -4.88 -10.35 19.53
C GLU A 114 -5.19 -10.70 18.07
N ILE A 115 -4.25 -10.42 17.17
CA ILE A 115 -4.34 -10.83 15.77
C ILE A 115 -3.57 -12.13 15.61
N ASP A 116 -4.25 -13.20 15.21
CA ASP A 116 -3.58 -14.47 14.88
C ASP A 116 -2.79 -14.31 13.57
N LEU A 117 -1.48 -14.13 13.71
CA LEU A 117 -0.55 -13.98 12.60
C LEU A 117 -0.25 -15.29 11.88
N LYS A 118 -0.43 -16.43 12.56
CA LYS A 118 -0.18 -17.75 11.97
C LYS A 118 -1.30 -18.13 10.99
N ASN A 119 -2.54 -17.75 11.33
CA ASN A 119 -3.71 -17.97 10.47
C ASN A 119 -4.22 -16.63 9.91
N HIS A 120 -3.37 -15.93 9.15
CA HIS A 120 -3.72 -14.63 8.59
C HIS A 120 -4.98 -14.70 7.71
N ARG A 121 -5.97 -13.86 8.00
CA ARG A 121 -7.19 -13.66 7.20
C ARG A 121 -7.24 -12.23 6.70
N TRP A 122 -7.86 -12.03 5.54
CA TRP A 122 -7.99 -10.70 4.93
C TRP A 122 -8.71 -9.70 5.86
N GLY A 123 -9.65 -10.16 6.69
CA GLY A 123 -10.34 -9.34 7.69
C GLY A 123 -9.42 -8.71 8.74
N HIS A 124 -8.21 -9.25 8.96
CA HIS A 124 -7.26 -8.66 9.91
C HIS A 124 -6.79 -7.27 9.49
N TYR A 125 -6.76 -6.93 8.20
CA TYR A 125 -6.43 -5.56 7.77
C TYR A 125 -7.44 -4.53 8.30
N PHE A 126 -8.73 -4.89 8.41
CA PHE A 126 -9.72 -4.03 9.07
C PHE A 126 -9.45 -3.92 10.57
N ILE A 127 -9.10 -5.03 11.22
CA ILE A 127 -8.76 -5.06 12.66
C ILE A 127 -7.57 -4.13 12.96
N CYS A 128 -6.59 -4.04 12.06
CA CYS A 128 -5.50 -3.08 12.20
C CYS A 128 -5.98 -1.63 12.21
N GLY A 129 -6.90 -1.27 11.32
CA GLY A 129 -7.49 0.07 11.34
C GLY A 129 -8.30 0.34 12.63
N TYR A 130 -9.02 -0.68 13.11
CA TYR A 130 -9.79 -0.62 14.36
C TYR A 130 -8.89 -0.42 15.59
N LYS A 131 -7.82 -1.21 15.73
CA LYS A 131 -6.84 -1.05 16.82
C LYS A 131 -6.15 0.32 16.74
N GLY A 132 -5.69 0.72 15.55
CA GLY A 132 -5.04 2.01 15.33
C GLY A 132 -5.92 3.21 15.72
N PHE A 133 -7.23 3.14 15.46
CA PHE A 133 -8.20 4.14 15.91
C PHE A 133 -8.27 4.22 17.44
N HIS A 134 -8.43 3.10 18.13
CA HIS A 134 -8.58 3.08 19.58
C HIS A 134 -7.29 3.49 20.31
N GLU A 135 -6.13 3.06 19.83
CA GLU A 135 -4.82 3.51 20.33
C GLU A 135 -4.67 5.03 20.19
N TYR A 136 -5.07 5.58 19.04
CA TYR A 136 -5.07 7.02 18.83
C TYR A 136 -6.01 7.74 19.80
N ALA A 137 -7.26 7.30 19.90
CA ALA A 137 -8.25 7.91 20.78
C ALA A 137 -7.74 7.93 22.23
N LYS A 138 -7.19 6.81 22.70
CA LYS A 138 -6.54 6.68 24.02
C LYS A 138 -5.37 7.65 24.17
N SER A 139 -4.48 7.74 23.18
CA SER A 139 -3.32 8.64 23.21
C SER A 139 -3.69 10.13 23.26
N LYS A 140 -4.89 10.49 22.78
CA LYS A 140 -5.41 11.86 22.76
C LYS A 140 -6.42 12.14 23.87
N GLY A 141 -6.76 11.15 24.70
CA GLY A 141 -7.80 11.27 25.72
C GLY A 141 -9.19 11.52 25.12
N ILE A 142 -9.43 11.07 23.89
CA ILE A 142 -10.75 11.17 23.23
C ILE A 142 -11.62 10.03 23.76
N ASP A 143 -12.72 10.37 24.41
CA ASP A 143 -13.73 9.40 24.83
C ASP A 143 -14.56 8.96 23.62
N VAL A 144 -14.41 7.70 23.23
CA VAL A 144 -15.14 7.06 22.13
C VAL A 144 -16.22 6.10 22.63
N GLY A 145 -16.47 6.10 23.95
CA GLY A 145 -17.41 5.21 24.62
C GLY A 145 -16.96 3.74 24.64
N GLU A 146 -17.88 2.88 25.08
CA GLU A 146 -17.68 1.43 25.05
C GLU A 146 -17.60 0.90 23.60
N PRO A 147 -16.75 -0.11 23.33
CA PRO A 147 -16.70 -0.75 22.02
C PRO A 147 -18.08 -1.20 21.52
N VAL A 148 -18.41 -0.81 20.29
CA VAL A 148 -19.66 -1.16 19.60
C VAL A 148 -19.38 -2.06 18.40
N GLY A 149 -20.33 -2.93 18.07
CA GLY A 149 -20.22 -3.73 16.86
C GLY A 149 -20.35 -2.88 15.60
N LEU A 150 -19.70 -3.33 14.53
CA LEU A 150 -19.65 -2.66 13.24
C LEU A 150 -20.01 -3.64 12.13
N ASP A 151 -20.86 -3.20 11.21
CA ASP A 151 -21.12 -3.90 9.95
C ASP A 151 -20.36 -3.20 8.83
N VAL A 152 -19.61 -3.97 8.08
CA VAL A 152 -18.63 -3.46 7.11
C VAL A 152 -18.74 -4.26 5.83
N VAL A 153 -18.90 -3.58 4.70
CA VAL A 153 -18.69 -4.19 3.37
C VAL A 153 -17.57 -3.47 2.64
N VAL A 154 -16.63 -4.25 2.14
CA VAL A 154 -15.43 -3.77 1.47
C VAL A 154 -15.52 -4.03 -0.04
N ASP A 155 -15.20 -3.02 -0.82
CA ASP A 155 -15.00 -3.10 -2.27
C ASP A 155 -13.62 -2.53 -2.61
N GLY A 156 -12.70 -3.40 -3.04
CA GLY A 156 -11.34 -3.00 -3.42
C GLY A 156 -11.04 -3.39 -4.87
N VAL A 157 -10.59 -2.41 -5.66
CA VAL A 157 -10.16 -2.61 -7.07
C VAL A 157 -8.66 -2.42 -7.27
N VAL A 158 -7.90 -2.13 -6.21
CA VAL A 158 -6.43 -2.15 -6.26
C VAL A 158 -5.96 -3.59 -6.48
N PRO A 159 -5.20 -3.88 -7.55
CA PRO A 159 -4.71 -5.23 -7.80
C PRO A 159 -3.97 -5.79 -6.57
N THR A 160 -4.34 -6.98 -6.11
CA THR A 160 -3.75 -7.60 -4.91
C THR A 160 -2.41 -8.24 -5.22
N GLY A 161 -1.44 -8.19 -4.29
CA GLY A 161 -0.12 -8.79 -4.48
C GLY A 161 0.73 -8.10 -5.56
N SER A 162 0.29 -6.93 -6.02
CA SER A 162 0.81 -6.22 -7.20
C SER A 162 1.89 -5.19 -6.90
N GLY A 163 2.24 -5.01 -5.63
CA GLY A 163 3.06 -3.87 -5.23
C GLY A 163 2.35 -2.51 -5.25
N LEU A 164 1.05 -2.42 -5.60
CA LEU A 164 0.27 -1.15 -5.66
C LEU A 164 -0.43 -0.76 -4.34
N SER A 165 -0.06 -1.38 -3.22
CA SER A 165 -0.55 -1.05 -1.86
C SER A 165 -2.03 -1.30 -1.57
N SER A 166 -2.63 -2.38 -2.08
CA SER A 166 -4.00 -2.74 -1.74
C SER A 166 -4.24 -2.90 -0.22
N SER A 167 -3.25 -3.43 0.51
CA SER A 167 -3.31 -3.57 1.98
C SER A 167 -3.28 -2.22 2.70
N ALA A 168 -2.45 -1.27 2.24
CA ALA A 168 -2.40 0.06 2.82
C ALA A 168 -3.69 0.84 2.57
N ALA A 169 -4.21 0.77 1.35
CA ALA A 169 -5.49 1.36 0.98
C ALA A 169 -6.62 0.80 1.84
N PHE A 170 -6.65 -0.52 2.07
CA PHE A 170 -7.67 -1.14 2.92
C PHE A 170 -7.57 -0.69 4.39
N VAL A 171 -6.36 -0.71 4.96
CA VAL A 171 -6.13 -0.26 6.35
C VAL A 171 -6.50 1.22 6.52
N CYS A 172 -6.05 2.10 5.61
CA CYS A 172 -6.35 3.54 5.70
C CYS A 172 -7.85 3.80 5.54
N SER A 173 -8.51 3.15 4.57
CA SER A 173 -9.96 3.27 4.37
C SER A 173 -10.74 2.79 5.61
N SER A 174 -10.27 1.71 6.26
CA SER A 174 -10.88 1.16 7.47
C SER A 174 -10.82 2.16 8.62
N THR A 175 -9.66 2.74 8.87
CA THR A 175 -9.51 3.71 9.94
C THR A 175 -10.32 4.97 9.67
N ILE A 176 -10.32 5.49 8.43
CA ILE A 176 -11.13 6.65 8.06
C ILE A 176 -12.62 6.35 8.28
N ALA A 177 -13.10 5.16 7.87
CA ALA A 177 -14.49 4.74 8.05
C ALA A 177 -14.88 4.67 9.53
N ILE A 178 -14.03 4.06 10.36
CA ILE A 178 -14.24 3.90 11.80
C ILE A 178 -14.26 5.28 12.46
N MET A 179 -13.26 6.11 12.20
CA MET A 179 -13.18 7.47 12.76
C MET A 179 -14.42 8.30 12.43
N ALA A 180 -14.86 8.28 11.17
CA ALA A 180 -16.08 8.96 10.75
C ALA A 180 -17.33 8.41 11.46
N THR A 181 -17.39 7.09 11.69
CA THR A 181 -18.49 6.43 12.42
C THR A 181 -18.56 6.84 13.89
N PHE A 182 -17.44 7.26 14.49
CA PHE A 182 -17.37 7.75 15.86
C PHE A 182 -17.29 9.29 15.95
N ASP A 183 -17.57 10.00 14.85
CA ASP A 183 -17.51 11.48 14.78
C ASP A 183 -16.15 12.06 15.21
N VAL A 184 -15.07 11.31 14.96
CA VAL A 184 -13.69 11.74 15.24
C VAL A 184 -13.02 12.15 13.93
N ASN A 185 -12.47 13.35 13.87
CA ASN A 185 -11.69 13.79 12.71
C ASN A 185 -10.36 13.04 12.61
N PHE A 186 -10.02 12.58 11.40
CA PHE A 186 -8.74 11.93 11.10
C PHE A 186 -7.65 12.99 10.84
N PRO A 187 -6.71 13.25 11.77
CA PRO A 187 -5.55 14.05 11.43
C PRO A 187 -4.57 13.22 10.60
N LYS A 188 -3.97 13.83 9.58
CA LYS A 188 -2.96 13.17 8.75
C LYS A 188 -1.77 12.60 9.57
N LYS A 189 -1.51 13.08 10.79
CA LYS A 189 -0.50 12.51 11.72
C LYS A 189 -0.75 11.07 12.16
N LEU A 190 -1.98 10.55 11.99
CA LEU A 190 -2.31 9.16 12.30
C LEU A 190 -1.52 8.13 11.49
N LEU A 191 -0.87 8.56 10.41
CA LEU A 191 -0.01 7.72 9.59
C LEU A 191 1.04 6.95 10.39
N LYS A 192 1.65 7.56 11.43
CA LYS A 192 2.65 6.89 12.27
C LYS A 192 2.10 5.66 13.00
N LEU A 193 0.86 5.71 13.46
CA LEU A 193 0.22 4.58 14.15
C LEU A 193 -0.05 3.42 13.18
N HIS A 194 -0.40 3.71 11.92
CA HIS A 194 -0.63 2.69 10.91
C HIS A 194 0.65 1.99 10.42
N VAL A 195 1.81 2.65 10.53
CA VAL A 195 3.11 2.01 10.26
C VAL A 195 3.37 0.93 11.32
N ASN A 196 3.29 1.30 12.59
CA ASN A 196 3.53 0.38 13.70
C ASN A 196 2.55 -0.80 13.73
N VAL A 197 1.29 -0.57 13.39
CA VAL A 197 0.29 -1.65 13.37
C VAL A 197 0.51 -2.61 12.19
N LYS A 198 1.11 -2.18 11.07
CA LYS A 198 1.49 -3.12 9.98
C LYS A 198 2.65 -4.04 10.36
N ASP A 199 3.56 -3.60 11.22
CA ASP A 199 4.61 -4.47 11.77
C ASP A 199 4.01 -5.65 12.55
N THR A 200 2.77 -5.51 13.01
CA THR A 200 2.01 -6.59 13.63
C THR A 200 1.78 -7.74 12.64
N PHE A 201 1.73 -7.51 11.31
CA PHE A 201 1.67 -8.59 10.30
C PHE A 201 3.02 -9.23 9.96
N GLY A 202 4.05 -8.91 10.75
CA GLY A 202 5.38 -9.47 10.59
C GLY A 202 6.20 -8.82 9.47
N THR A 203 5.65 -7.92 8.64
CA THR A 203 6.43 -7.16 7.64
C THR A 203 6.87 -5.82 8.19
N GLN A 204 8.19 -5.58 8.25
CA GLN A 204 8.79 -4.34 8.76
C GLN A 204 8.77 -3.22 7.70
N SER A 205 7.58 -2.79 7.27
CA SER A 205 7.43 -1.83 6.16
C SER A 205 7.48 -0.38 6.61
N GLY A 206 7.98 0.51 5.75
CA GLY A 206 7.97 1.94 6.01
C GLY A 206 6.59 2.60 5.88
N GLY A 207 6.59 3.93 5.85
CA GLY A 207 5.38 4.76 5.89
C GLY A 207 4.85 5.21 4.54
N MET A 208 5.52 4.88 3.43
CA MET A 208 5.21 5.44 2.11
C MET A 208 3.76 5.22 1.71
N ASP A 209 3.30 3.97 1.73
CA ASP A 209 2.03 3.57 1.16
C ASP A 209 0.85 4.26 1.85
N GLN A 210 0.89 4.30 3.19
CA GLN A 210 -0.11 4.96 4.01
C GLN A 210 -0.08 6.46 3.75
N ALA A 211 1.13 7.05 3.74
CA ALA A 211 1.30 8.49 3.60
C ALA A 211 0.73 8.98 2.28
N ILE A 212 1.05 8.34 1.15
CA ILE A 212 0.51 8.75 -0.14
C ILE A 212 -1.00 8.48 -0.24
N SER A 213 -1.51 7.39 0.35
CA SER A 213 -2.94 7.07 0.30
C SER A 213 -3.80 8.13 0.99
N VAL A 214 -3.27 8.77 2.04
CA VAL A 214 -3.99 9.79 2.81
C VAL A 214 -3.66 11.22 2.38
N MET A 215 -2.42 11.47 1.95
CA MET A 215 -1.91 12.84 1.71
C MET A 215 -1.89 13.24 0.24
N ALA A 216 -2.14 12.32 -0.69
CA ALA A 216 -2.15 12.62 -2.11
C ALA A 216 -3.14 13.74 -2.46
N GLN A 217 -2.74 14.54 -3.43
CA GLN A 217 -3.59 15.55 -4.05
C GLN A 217 -3.83 15.21 -5.51
N SER A 218 -5.03 15.50 -5.99
CA SER A 218 -5.38 15.30 -7.39
C SER A 218 -4.48 16.16 -8.27
N GLY A 219 -3.86 15.58 -9.30
CA GLY A 219 -3.01 16.29 -10.25
C GLY A 219 -1.52 16.31 -9.91
N PHE A 220 -1.13 15.77 -8.75
CA PHE A 220 0.25 15.82 -8.26
C PHE A 220 0.76 14.43 -7.83
N ALA A 221 2.05 14.19 -8.09
CA ALA A 221 2.82 13.26 -7.27
C ALA A 221 3.21 13.94 -5.95
N ALA A 222 3.80 13.21 -5.02
CA ALA A 222 4.29 13.81 -3.78
C ALA A 222 5.68 13.29 -3.42
N LEU A 223 6.58 14.22 -3.07
CA LEU A 223 7.76 13.90 -2.29
C LEU A 223 7.33 13.71 -0.84
N ILE A 224 7.48 12.50 -0.32
CA ILE A 224 7.10 12.15 1.05
C ILE A 224 8.35 12.05 1.91
N ASP A 225 8.47 12.97 2.87
CA ASP A 225 9.44 12.89 3.97
C ASP A 225 8.85 12.07 5.13
N PHE A 226 9.70 11.47 5.97
CA PHE A 226 9.27 10.70 7.16
C PHE A 226 9.66 11.31 8.50
N ASN A 227 10.62 12.25 8.54
CA ASN A 227 11.13 12.87 9.76
C ASN A 227 11.21 14.42 9.67
N PRO A 228 10.13 15.16 9.98
CA PRO A 228 8.77 14.70 10.24
C PRO A 228 8.05 14.25 8.96
N ILE A 229 6.92 13.54 9.12
CA ILE A 229 6.10 13.14 7.96
C ILE A 229 5.54 14.39 7.27
N ARG A 230 5.85 14.54 5.99
CA ARG A 230 5.37 15.64 5.15
C ARG A 230 5.20 15.16 3.72
N ALA A 231 4.16 15.64 3.05
CA ALA A 231 3.99 15.46 1.61
C ALA A 231 4.17 16.84 0.95
N THR A 232 5.10 16.92 0.01
CA THR A 232 5.32 18.09 -0.84
C THR A 232 4.86 17.74 -2.25
N GLU A 233 3.93 18.52 -2.79
CA GLU A 233 3.40 18.31 -4.14
C GLU A 233 4.51 18.41 -5.20
N VAL A 234 4.48 17.50 -6.18
CA VAL A 234 5.38 17.45 -7.33
C VAL A 234 4.52 17.40 -8.59
N GLN A 235 4.51 18.49 -9.36
CA GLN A 235 3.79 18.60 -10.62
C GLN A 235 4.58 17.87 -11.72
N LEU A 236 4.12 16.72 -12.17
CA LEU A 236 4.80 15.96 -13.23
C LEU A 236 4.69 16.70 -14.58
N PRO A 237 5.71 16.58 -15.46
CA PRO A 237 5.72 17.25 -16.76
C PRO A 237 4.57 16.86 -17.66
N ILE A 238 4.14 17.80 -18.50
CA ILE A 238 3.10 17.59 -19.50
C ILE A 238 3.65 16.68 -20.61
N GLY A 239 2.76 15.87 -21.22
CA GLY A 239 3.12 15.02 -22.35
C GLY A 239 3.76 13.67 -21.97
N GLY A 240 3.97 13.41 -20.68
CA GLY A 240 4.31 12.09 -20.16
C GLY A 240 3.14 11.45 -19.41
N THR A 241 2.93 10.15 -19.61
CA THR A 241 1.97 9.33 -18.87
C THR A 241 2.67 8.13 -18.27
N PHE A 242 2.27 7.78 -17.04
CA PHE A 242 2.74 6.59 -16.35
C PHE A 242 1.79 5.43 -16.64
N VAL A 243 2.29 4.40 -17.31
CA VAL A 243 1.56 3.16 -17.56
C VAL A 243 1.98 2.13 -16.51
N ILE A 244 1.01 1.57 -15.80
CA ILE A 244 1.23 0.51 -14.83
C ILE A 244 0.88 -0.81 -15.50
N ALA A 245 1.78 -1.78 -15.38
CA ALA A 245 1.63 -3.12 -15.94
C ALA A 245 1.99 -4.17 -14.88
N HIS A 246 1.13 -5.16 -14.69
CA HIS A 246 1.30 -6.25 -13.73
C HIS A 246 2.06 -7.42 -14.38
N SER A 247 3.12 -7.90 -13.74
CA SER A 247 3.98 -9.00 -14.25
C SER A 247 3.33 -10.38 -14.16
N LEU A 248 2.25 -10.49 -13.37
CA LEU A 248 1.51 -11.71 -13.04
C LEU A 248 2.26 -12.66 -12.11
N ALA A 249 3.50 -12.33 -11.74
CA ALA A 249 4.17 -12.95 -10.61
C ALA A 249 3.58 -12.38 -9.31
N GLU A 250 3.07 -13.24 -8.45
CA GLU A 250 2.53 -12.84 -7.16
C GLU A 250 3.65 -12.66 -6.14
N SER A 251 3.74 -11.46 -5.55
CA SER A 251 4.65 -11.19 -4.44
C SER A 251 3.93 -11.44 -3.11
N GLN A 252 4.16 -12.61 -2.51
CA GLN A 252 3.63 -12.93 -1.18
C GLN A 252 4.53 -12.33 -0.09
N LYS A 253 4.48 -11.00 0.01
CA LYS A 253 5.35 -10.18 0.88
C LYS A 253 5.43 -10.67 2.32
N ALA A 254 4.30 -11.05 2.92
CA ALA A 254 4.25 -11.51 4.31
C ALA A 254 4.81 -12.93 4.48
N VAL A 255 4.51 -13.84 3.54
CA VAL A 255 4.95 -15.25 3.59
C VAL A 255 6.46 -15.36 3.38
N THR A 256 7.00 -14.60 2.43
CA THR A 256 8.42 -14.60 2.10
C THR A 256 9.22 -13.54 2.85
N ALA A 257 8.61 -12.88 3.86
CA ALA A 257 9.21 -11.73 4.51
C ALA A 257 10.60 -12.03 5.08
N ALA A 258 10.78 -13.18 5.75
CA ALA A 258 12.03 -13.57 6.38
C ALA A 258 13.20 -13.80 5.40
N THR A 259 12.92 -14.15 4.14
CA THR A 259 13.95 -14.36 3.11
C THR A 259 14.12 -13.18 2.16
N ASN A 260 13.05 -12.38 2.00
CA ASN A 260 12.96 -11.27 1.06
C ASN A 260 12.87 -9.93 1.82
N TYR A 261 11.65 -9.44 2.07
CA TYR A 261 11.43 -8.06 2.51
C TYR A 261 12.10 -7.71 3.86
N ASN A 262 11.86 -8.49 4.92
CA ASN A 262 12.49 -8.24 6.22
C ASN A 262 13.99 -8.57 6.20
N ASN A 263 14.41 -9.51 5.35
CA ASN A 263 15.84 -9.78 5.19
C ASN A 263 16.57 -8.52 4.72
N ARG A 264 15.99 -7.78 3.77
CA ARG A 264 16.52 -6.49 3.32
C ARG A 264 16.57 -5.44 4.43
N VAL A 265 15.53 -5.34 5.25
CA VAL A 265 15.50 -4.43 6.41
C VAL A 265 16.62 -4.78 7.41
N VAL A 266 16.83 -6.07 7.68
CA VAL A 266 17.90 -6.54 8.57
C VAL A 266 19.28 -6.28 7.94
N GLU A 267 19.47 -6.56 6.65
CA GLU A 267 20.72 -6.27 5.93
C GLU A 267 21.07 -4.77 6.00
N CYS A 268 20.11 -3.87 5.78
CA CYS A 268 20.34 -2.43 5.90
C CYS A 268 20.69 -2.01 7.32
N ARG A 269 19.95 -2.49 8.33
CA ARG A 269 20.24 -2.19 9.74
C ARG A 269 21.62 -2.68 10.17
N LEU A 270 22.02 -3.88 9.74
CA LEU A 270 23.35 -4.41 9.99
C LEU A 270 24.43 -3.58 9.27
N ALA A 271 24.19 -3.18 8.01
CA ALA A 271 25.10 -2.32 7.27
C ALA A 271 25.30 -0.97 7.96
N ALA A 272 24.23 -0.37 8.48
CA ALA A 272 24.28 0.89 9.22
C ALA A 272 25.09 0.77 10.52
N ILE A 273 24.87 -0.29 11.31
CA ILE A 273 25.65 -0.54 12.55
C ILE A 273 27.14 -0.72 12.22
N VAL A 274 27.45 -1.55 11.23
CA VAL A 274 28.85 -1.81 10.82
C VAL A 274 29.51 -0.54 10.32
N LEU A 275 28.83 0.26 9.49
CA LEU A 275 29.33 1.56 9.03
C LEU A 275 29.59 2.51 10.20
N GLY A 276 28.64 2.64 11.13
CA GLY A 276 28.80 3.47 12.32
C GLY A 276 30.06 3.11 13.11
N ILE A 277 30.29 1.82 13.35
CA ILE A 277 31.49 1.32 14.05
C ILE A 277 32.77 1.65 13.26
N LYS A 278 32.79 1.37 11.95
CA LYS A 278 33.94 1.64 11.09
C LYS A 278 34.27 3.13 10.96
N LEU A 279 33.26 3.99 11.14
CA LEU A 279 33.37 5.45 11.15
C LEU A 279 33.64 6.03 12.54
N GLY A 280 33.87 5.19 13.56
CA GLY A 280 34.39 5.60 14.86
C GLY A 280 33.38 5.58 16.02
N MET A 281 32.14 5.11 15.81
CA MET A 281 31.23 4.83 16.92
C MET A 281 31.72 3.62 17.72
N LYS A 282 31.46 3.61 19.03
CA LYS A 282 31.69 2.40 19.83
C LYS A 282 30.63 1.35 19.47
N PRO A 283 30.97 0.05 19.48
CA PRO A 283 30.02 -1.02 19.13
C PRO A 283 28.71 -0.95 19.91
N ARG A 284 28.78 -0.73 21.23
CA ARG A 284 27.59 -0.59 22.08
C ARG A 284 26.69 0.57 21.62
N ASP A 285 27.27 1.73 21.38
CA ASP A 285 26.52 2.94 21.00
C ASP A 285 25.87 2.75 19.62
N ALA A 286 26.62 2.18 18.67
CA ALA A 286 26.09 1.85 17.35
C ALA A 286 24.90 0.89 17.41
N ILE A 287 24.97 -0.19 18.21
CA ILE A 287 23.87 -1.14 18.38
C ILE A 287 22.61 -0.46 18.98
N THR A 288 22.80 0.42 19.96
CA THR A 288 21.69 1.04 20.68
C THR A 288 21.06 2.20 19.92
N GLU A 289 21.86 3.01 19.23
CA GLU A 289 21.42 4.29 18.65
C GLU A 289 21.11 4.17 17.15
N VAL A 290 21.89 3.38 16.39
CA VAL A 290 21.69 3.25 14.94
C VAL A 290 20.57 2.27 14.63
N LYS A 291 19.59 2.72 13.85
CA LYS A 291 18.45 1.91 13.39
C LYS A 291 18.41 1.76 11.88
N THR A 292 18.84 2.78 11.16
CA THR A 292 18.76 2.91 9.71
C THR A 292 20.06 3.46 9.14
N LEU A 293 20.24 3.33 7.83
CA LEU A 293 21.35 3.94 7.12
C LEU A 293 21.33 5.48 7.18
N SER A 294 20.14 6.10 7.31
CA SER A 294 20.06 7.56 7.48
C SER A 294 20.71 8.05 8.77
N ASP A 295 20.70 7.25 9.84
CA ASP A 295 21.31 7.62 11.13
C ASP A 295 22.84 7.77 11.05
N VAL A 296 23.48 7.14 10.06
CA VAL A 296 24.94 7.17 9.86
C VAL A 296 25.37 7.91 8.60
N GLU A 297 24.43 8.50 7.85
CA GLU A 297 24.73 9.20 6.59
C GLU A 297 25.68 10.37 6.82
N GLU A 298 25.45 11.18 7.85
CA GLU A 298 26.30 12.35 8.15
C GLU A 298 27.76 11.93 8.43
N LEU A 299 27.97 10.78 9.08
CA LEU A 299 29.30 10.21 9.28
C LEU A 299 29.93 9.79 7.94
N CYS A 300 29.14 9.17 7.05
CA CYS A 300 29.59 8.76 5.73
C CYS A 300 29.96 9.96 4.84
N VAL A 301 29.15 11.03 4.89
CA VAL A 301 29.41 12.29 4.18
C VAL A 301 30.64 13.00 4.75
N SER A 302 30.79 13.04 6.08
CA SER A 302 31.96 13.62 6.74
C SER A 302 33.25 12.89 6.36
N PHE A 303 33.19 11.57 6.21
CA PHE A 303 34.29 10.75 5.71
C PHE A 303 34.63 11.05 4.23
N ALA A 304 33.61 11.29 3.40
CA ALA A 304 33.78 11.65 1.98
C ALA A 304 34.34 13.08 1.78
N GLY A 305 34.06 14.00 2.71
CA GLY A 305 34.42 15.42 2.61
C GLY A 305 35.90 15.70 2.31
N PRO A 306 36.86 15.18 3.09
CA PRO A 306 38.29 15.32 2.82
C PRO A 306 38.76 14.75 1.47
N ARG A 307 37.91 13.95 0.81
CA ARG A 307 38.14 13.33 -0.51
C ARG A 307 37.43 14.10 -1.65
N GLY A 308 36.90 15.29 -1.36
CA GLY A 308 36.24 16.16 -2.34
C GLY A 308 34.87 15.67 -2.81
N SER A 309 34.17 14.86 -2.02
CA SER A 309 32.86 14.31 -2.35
C SER A 309 31.89 14.43 -1.19
N SER A 310 30.60 14.53 -1.49
CA SER A 310 29.50 14.43 -0.52
C SER A 310 28.72 13.11 -0.67
N ASP A 311 29.24 12.16 -1.45
CA ASP A 311 28.59 10.87 -1.69
C ASP A 311 28.88 9.89 -0.53
N PRO A 312 27.87 9.52 0.29
CA PRO A 312 28.04 8.53 1.36
C PRO A 312 28.45 7.14 0.82
N GLY A 313 28.23 6.87 -0.46
CA GLY A 313 28.67 5.65 -1.14
C GLY A 313 30.20 5.45 -1.12
N LEU A 314 31.00 6.49 -0.89
CA LEU A 314 32.45 6.32 -0.69
C LEU A 314 32.78 5.58 0.60
N ALA A 315 32.04 5.83 1.69
CA ALA A 315 32.22 5.09 2.94
C ALA A 315 31.80 3.62 2.78
N VAL A 316 30.72 3.36 2.03
CA VAL A 316 30.28 2.00 1.70
C VAL A 316 31.39 1.24 0.98
N LYS A 317 31.98 1.83 -0.07
CA LYS A 317 33.06 1.19 -0.85
C LYS A 317 34.32 0.93 -0.04
N GLU A 318 34.66 1.81 0.90
CA GLU A 318 35.83 1.64 1.75
C GLU A 318 35.62 0.54 2.80
N PHE A 319 34.48 0.58 3.50
CA PHE A 319 34.33 -0.14 4.76
C PHE A 319 33.48 -1.40 4.69
N LEU A 320 32.64 -1.54 3.66
CA LEU A 320 31.83 -2.73 3.43
C LEU A 320 32.38 -3.50 2.23
N HIS A 321 32.82 -4.74 2.44
CA HIS A 321 33.26 -5.58 1.32
C HIS A 321 32.07 -6.13 0.52
N GLU A 322 32.29 -6.41 -0.76
CA GLU A 322 31.23 -6.87 -1.66
C GLU A 322 30.75 -8.30 -1.35
N GLU A 323 31.63 -9.17 -0.83
CA GLU A 323 31.22 -10.53 -0.49
C GLU A 323 30.17 -10.54 0.66
N PRO A 324 29.20 -11.47 0.66
CA PRO A 324 28.24 -11.58 1.74
C PRO A 324 28.93 -11.84 3.09
N TYR A 325 28.50 -11.12 4.13
CA TYR A 325 28.98 -11.32 5.50
C TYR A 325 28.29 -12.52 6.13
N SER A 326 29.03 -13.37 6.86
CA SER A 326 28.42 -14.33 7.77
C SER A 326 27.94 -13.64 9.05
N ALA A 327 27.10 -14.32 9.85
CA ALA A 327 26.73 -13.83 11.17
C ALA A 327 27.98 -13.63 12.04
N GLU A 328 28.93 -14.57 12.00
CA GLU A 328 30.17 -14.53 12.76
C GLU A 328 31.06 -13.33 12.38
N ASP A 329 31.09 -12.93 11.10
CA ASP A 329 31.84 -11.76 10.67
C ASP A 329 31.29 -10.48 11.28
N ILE A 330 29.97 -10.35 11.32
CA ILE A 330 29.29 -9.19 11.88
C ILE A 330 29.45 -9.18 13.41
N GLU A 331 29.24 -10.32 14.07
CA GLU A 331 29.38 -10.43 15.53
C GLU A 331 30.78 -10.08 16.05
N LYS A 332 31.83 -10.35 15.25
CA LYS A 332 33.20 -9.91 15.56
C LYS A 332 33.35 -8.38 15.50
N ILE A 333 32.62 -7.72 14.60
CA ILE A 333 32.66 -6.25 14.47
C ILE A 333 31.79 -5.59 15.55
N THR A 334 30.62 -6.16 15.83
CA THR A 334 29.66 -5.62 16.80
C THR A 334 30.01 -5.97 18.24
N GLU A 335 30.91 -6.92 18.46
CA GLU A 335 31.27 -7.45 19.78
C GLU A 335 30.05 -7.99 20.56
N GLU A 336 28.99 -8.37 19.84
CA GLU A 336 27.71 -8.82 20.40
C GLU A 336 27.00 -9.76 19.43
N LYS A 337 26.25 -10.72 19.98
CA LYS A 337 25.48 -11.71 19.23
C LYS A 337 24.31 -11.08 18.50
N LEU A 338 24.07 -11.50 17.25
CA LEU A 338 22.94 -10.95 16.47
C LEU A 338 21.60 -11.23 17.13
N GLN A 339 21.45 -12.37 17.81
CA GLN A 339 20.23 -12.72 18.55
C GLN A 339 19.97 -11.74 19.71
N VAL A 340 21.02 -11.18 20.30
CA VAL A 340 20.91 -10.16 21.37
C VAL A 340 20.56 -8.80 20.77
N ILE A 341 21.22 -8.40 19.67
CA ILE A 341 20.94 -7.15 18.95
C ILE A 341 19.47 -7.06 18.51
N PHE A 342 18.90 -8.19 18.08
CA PHE A 342 17.53 -8.27 17.56
C PHE A 342 16.53 -8.92 18.54
N ALA A 343 16.87 -9.06 19.82
CA ALA A 343 16.04 -9.78 20.80
C ALA A 343 14.59 -9.28 20.89
N ASN A 344 14.39 -7.97 20.69
CA ASN A 344 13.07 -7.32 20.77
C ASN A 344 12.31 -7.28 19.43
N SER A 345 12.80 -7.98 18.39
CA SER A 345 12.19 -8.00 17.07
C SER A 345 11.97 -9.45 16.60
N PRO A 346 10.79 -10.04 16.87
CA PRO A 346 10.49 -11.42 16.46
C PRO A 346 10.71 -11.67 14.96
N SER A 347 10.32 -10.70 14.11
CA SER A 347 10.48 -10.79 12.66
C SER A 347 11.94 -10.67 12.20
N SER A 348 12.79 -9.93 12.92
CA SER A 348 14.24 -9.96 12.67
C SER A 348 14.85 -11.29 13.12
N LEU A 349 14.37 -11.88 14.21
CA LEU A 349 14.81 -13.22 14.63
C LEU A 349 14.39 -14.31 13.64
N ASP A 350 13.25 -14.17 12.97
CA ASP A 350 12.86 -15.04 11.83
C ASP A 350 13.86 -14.93 10.68
N VAL A 351 14.31 -13.71 10.35
CA VAL A 351 15.38 -13.51 9.35
C VAL A 351 16.66 -14.24 9.77
N LEU A 352 17.11 -14.08 11.02
CA LEU A 352 18.33 -14.76 11.49
C LEU A 352 18.23 -16.29 11.47
N ARG A 353 17.02 -16.85 11.50
CA ARG A 353 16.79 -18.30 11.32
C ARG A 353 16.85 -18.71 9.85
N ALA A 354 16.42 -17.84 8.94
CA ALA A 354 16.30 -18.13 7.51
C ALA A 354 17.59 -17.80 6.72
N ALA A 355 18.23 -16.67 7.03
CA ALA A 355 19.40 -16.14 6.33
C ALA A 355 20.68 -16.51 7.07
N LYS A 356 21.69 -16.98 6.31
CA LYS A 356 23.04 -17.28 6.81
C LYS A 356 24.08 -16.25 6.41
N HIS A 357 23.77 -15.43 5.40
CA HIS A 357 24.67 -14.45 4.83
C HIS A 357 23.91 -13.14 4.56
N PHE A 358 24.62 -12.02 4.69
CA PHE A 358 24.06 -10.66 4.60
C PHE A 358 24.88 -9.79 3.64
N LYS A 359 24.24 -9.20 2.62
CA LYS A 359 24.89 -8.39 1.59
C LYS A 359 24.91 -6.90 1.93
N LEU A 360 25.71 -6.55 2.94
CA LEU A 360 25.72 -5.20 3.52
C LEU A 360 26.10 -4.11 2.51
N HIS A 361 27.15 -4.33 1.71
CA HIS A 361 27.63 -3.36 0.72
C HIS A 361 26.53 -3.00 -0.28
N GLN A 362 25.92 -4.01 -0.90
CA GLN A 362 24.95 -3.81 -1.98
C GLN A 362 23.70 -3.12 -1.47
N ARG A 363 23.25 -3.44 -0.25
CA ARG A 363 22.03 -2.84 0.32
C ARG A 363 22.28 -1.37 0.65
N ALA A 364 23.40 -1.05 1.27
CA ALA A 364 23.78 0.33 1.55
C ALA A 364 23.99 1.15 0.27
N ALA A 365 24.68 0.58 -0.73
CA ALA A 365 24.90 1.22 -2.03
C ALA A 365 23.58 1.51 -2.77
N HIS A 366 22.63 0.56 -2.72
CA HIS A 366 21.28 0.79 -3.25
C HIS A 366 20.60 1.96 -2.53
N VAL A 367 20.50 1.91 -1.20
CA VAL A 367 19.74 2.89 -0.41
C VAL A 367 20.24 4.32 -0.64
N TYR A 368 21.54 4.57 -0.48
CA TYR A 368 22.08 5.91 -0.67
C TYR A 368 21.94 6.41 -2.12
N SER A 369 22.18 5.53 -3.11
CA SER A 369 22.05 5.92 -4.52
C SER A 369 20.59 6.16 -4.92
N GLU A 370 19.65 5.41 -4.33
CA GLU A 370 18.20 5.57 -4.58
C GLU A 370 17.67 6.84 -3.92
N ALA A 371 18.08 7.14 -2.69
CA ALA A 371 17.75 8.41 -2.03
C ALA A 371 18.23 9.63 -2.84
N LYS A 372 19.46 9.56 -3.40
CA LYS A 372 19.96 10.57 -4.32
C LYS A 372 19.11 10.68 -5.59
N ARG A 373 18.68 9.56 -6.17
CA ARG A 373 17.83 9.54 -7.37
C ARG A 373 16.46 10.18 -7.11
N VAL A 374 15.87 10.02 -5.93
CA VAL A 374 14.61 10.70 -5.56
C VAL A 374 14.73 12.21 -5.65
N HIS A 375 15.78 12.78 -5.06
CA HIS A 375 16.02 14.22 -5.13
C HIS A 375 16.36 14.67 -6.55
N ALA A 376 17.18 13.90 -7.28
CA ALA A 376 17.46 14.19 -8.69
C ALA A 376 16.19 14.20 -9.56
N PHE A 377 15.23 13.30 -9.28
CA PHE A 377 13.94 13.26 -9.97
C PHE A 377 13.13 14.53 -9.69
N LYS A 378 12.99 14.90 -8.41
CA LYS A 378 12.30 16.12 -7.98
C LYS A 378 12.93 17.38 -8.58
N ASP A 379 14.25 17.47 -8.55
CA ASP A 379 15.00 18.61 -9.07
C ASP A 379 14.89 18.70 -10.59
N THR A 380 14.85 17.56 -11.29
CA THR A 380 14.60 17.51 -12.74
C THR A 380 13.22 18.06 -13.07
N VAL A 381 12.19 17.68 -12.32
CA VAL A 381 10.82 18.22 -12.47
C VAL A 381 10.78 19.73 -12.23
N SER A 382 11.62 20.25 -11.33
CA SER A 382 11.66 21.66 -10.96
C SER A 382 12.64 22.50 -11.82
N SER A 383 13.25 21.90 -12.85
CA SER A 383 14.28 22.55 -13.67
C SER A 383 13.69 23.29 -14.87
N ASN A 384 14.52 24.15 -15.50
CA ASN A 384 14.14 24.90 -16.70
C ASN A 384 14.36 24.12 -18.01
N LEU A 385 14.37 22.79 -17.96
CA LEU A 385 14.50 21.94 -19.15
C LEU A 385 13.24 22.02 -20.01
N SER A 386 13.38 21.73 -21.31
CA SER A 386 12.21 21.45 -22.13
C SER A 386 11.49 20.18 -21.64
N ASP A 387 10.17 20.08 -21.87
CA ASP A 387 9.38 18.89 -21.48
C ASP A 387 10.00 17.60 -22.02
N GLU A 388 10.54 17.61 -23.24
CA GLU A 388 11.17 16.44 -23.85
C GLU A 388 12.47 16.02 -23.14
N GLU A 389 13.36 16.98 -22.86
CA GLU A 389 14.60 16.69 -22.12
C GLU A 389 14.31 16.29 -20.67
N MET A 390 13.31 16.90 -20.05
CA MET A 390 12.86 16.56 -18.72
C MET A 390 12.35 15.11 -18.68
N LEU A 391 11.41 14.75 -19.54
CA LEU A 391 10.86 13.40 -19.64
C LEU A 391 11.96 12.35 -19.90
N LYS A 392 12.93 12.66 -20.77
CA LYS A 392 14.07 11.78 -21.00
C LYS A 392 14.89 11.56 -19.72
N LYS A 393 15.26 12.63 -19.02
CA LYS A 393 16.05 12.51 -17.77
C LYS A 393 15.30 11.76 -16.67
N LEU A 394 13.99 11.98 -16.53
CA LEU A 394 13.16 11.22 -15.61
C LEU A 394 13.15 9.73 -15.97
N GLY A 395 13.05 9.41 -17.26
CA GLY A 395 13.15 8.05 -17.77
C GLY A 395 14.50 7.38 -17.46
N ASP A 396 15.61 8.10 -17.68
CA ASP A 396 16.96 7.63 -17.36
C ASP A 396 17.08 7.30 -15.85
N LEU A 397 16.60 8.19 -14.97
CA LEU A 397 16.56 7.96 -13.51
C LEU A 397 15.74 6.73 -13.10
N MET A 398 14.59 6.51 -13.75
CA MET A 398 13.77 5.32 -13.51
C MET A 398 14.50 4.04 -13.92
N ASN A 399 15.23 4.07 -15.04
CA ASN A 399 16.01 2.93 -15.51
C ASN A 399 17.16 2.60 -14.55
N ASP A 400 17.87 3.61 -14.05
CA ASP A 400 18.92 3.46 -13.03
C ASP A 400 18.37 2.89 -11.72
N SER A 401 17.19 3.37 -11.29
CA SER A 401 16.49 2.80 -10.13
C SER A 401 16.15 1.33 -10.34
N HIS A 402 15.64 0.95 -11.52
CA HIS A 402 15.36 -0.47 -11.80
C HIS A 402 16.60 -1.34 -11.75
N TYR A 403 17.69 -0.90 -12.40
CA TYR A 403 18.97 -1.60 -12.36
C TYR A 403 19.45 -1.79 -10.92
N SER A 404 19.38 -0.73 -10.11
CA SER A 404 19.75 -0.80 -8.70
C SER A 404 18.87 -1.79 -7.92
N CYS A 405 17.56 -1.78 -8.14
CA CYS A 405 16.63 -2.73 -7.51
C CYS A 405 16.92 -4.18 -7.93
N SER A 406 17.27 -4.40 -9.21
CA SER A 406 17.52 -5.72 -9.77
C SER A 406 18.86 -6.29 -9.33
N VAL A 407 19.93 -5.51 -9.42
CA VAL A 407 21.31 -5.96 -9.23
C VAL A 407 21.80 -5.74 -7.79
N LEU A 408 21.62 -4.54 -7.24
CA LEU A 408 22.12 -4.22 -5.90
C LEU A 408 21.14 -4.66 -4.81
N TYR A 409 19.85 -4.47 -5.04
CA TYR A 409 18.84 -4.85 -4.05
C TYR A 409 18.27 -6.25 -4.25
N GLU A 410 18.45 -6.85 -5.42
CA GLU A 410 17.96 -8.21 -5.72
C GLU A 410 16.48 -8.39 -5.33
N CYS A 411 15.65 -7.39 -5.68
CA CYS A 411 14.21 -7.40 -5.46
C CYS A 411 13.39 -7.40 -6.75
N SER A 412 14.01 -7.65 -7.90
CA SER A 412 13.29 -7.94 -9.15
C SER A 412 12.93 -9.44 -9.28
N CYS A 413 12.32 -9.83 -10.39
CA CYS A 413 12.07 -11.22 -10.76
C CYS A 413 12.08 -11.38 -12.29
N PRO A 414 12.21 -12.61 -12.84
CA PRO A 414 12.27 -12.82 -14.29
C PRO A 414 11.09 -12.20 -15.06
N GLU A 415 9.87 -12.26 -14.51
CA GLU A 415 8.68 -11.69 -15.13
C GLU A 415 8.71 -10.15 -15.13
N LEU A 416 9.27 -9.53 -14.08
CA LEU A 416 9.47 -8.07 -14.04
C LEU A 416 10.56 -7.64 -15.02
N GLU A 417 11.67 -8.38 -15.13
CA GLU A 417 12.73 -8.10 -16.10
C GLU A 417 12.21 -8.21 -17.53
N GLU A 418 11.45 -9.26 -17.85
CA GLU A 418 10.79 -9.42 -19.15
C GLU A 418 9.85 -8.25 -19.44
N LEU A 419 8.99 -7.91 -18.48
CA LEU A 419 8.00 -6.84 -18.64
C LEU A 419 8.67 -5.47 -18.82
N VAL A 420 9.68 -5.14 -18.00
CA VAL A 420 10.42 -3.87 -18.10
C VAL A 420 11.16 -3.77 -19.43
N ARG A 421 11.79 -4.87 -19.89
CA ARG A 421 12.41 -4.91 -21.22
C ARG A 421 11.38 -4.63 -22.32
N ILE A 422 10.24 -5.31 -22.30
CA ILE A 422 9.16 -5.08 -23.29
C ILE A 422 8.65 -3.64 -23.23
N CYS A 423 8.52 -3.04 -22.04
CA CYS A 423 8.17 -1.61 -21.94
C CYS A 423 9.19 -0.73 -22.69
N ARG A 424 10.49 -0.94 -22.46
CA ARG A 424 11.55 -0.15 -23.11
C ARG A 424 11.58 -0.37 -24.62
N ASP A 425 11.46 -1.62 -25.07
CA ASP A 425 11.47 -2.00 -26.48
C ASP A 425 10.30 -1.36 -27.27
N ASN A 426 9.19 -1.03 -26.59
CA ASN A 426 8.01 -0.40 -27.18
C ASN A 426 7.90 1.11 -26.88
N GLY A 427 9.01 1.76 -26.51
CA GLY A 427 9.10 3.22 -26.46
C GLY A 427 8.87 3.86 -25.09
N ALA A 428 8.89 3.10 -23.99
CA ALA A 428 8.99 3.70 -22.66
C ALA A 428 10.33 4.45 -22.51
N LEU A 429 10.28 5.70 -22.06
CA LEU A 429 11.47 6.50 -21.76
C LEU A 429 12.20 5.95 -20.53
N GLY A 430 11.44 5.44 -19.56
CA GLY A 430 11.96 4.69 -18.44
C GLY A 430 10.93 3.70 -17.93
N ALA A 431 11.39 2.55 -17.46
CA ALA A 431 10.54 1.53 -16.87
C ALA A 431 11.25 0.83 -15.71
N ARG A 432 10.50 0.58 -14.64
CA ARG A 432 10.99 -0.04 -13.41
C ARG A 432 9.90 -0.82 -12.70
N LEU A 433 10.29 -1.78 -11.85
CA LEU A 433 9.40 -2.36 -10.84
C LEU A 433 8.86 -1.27 -9.89
N THR A 434 7.71 -1.49 -9.26
CA THR A 434 7.16 -0.58 -8.24
C THR A 434 6.65 -1.32 -7.02
N GLY A 435 6.85 -0.73 -5.84
CA GLY A 435 6.56 -1.38 -4.57
C GLY A 435 7.65 -2.36 -4.15
N ALA A 436 7.30 -3.39 -3.39
CA ALA A 436 8.28 -4.29 -2.77
C ALA A 436 9.08 -5.16 -3.76
N GLY A 437 8.60 -5.35 -5.00
CA GLY A 437 9.22 -6.27 -5.94
C GLY A 437 8.98 -7.76 -5.61
N TRP A 438 9.87 -8.63 -6.11
CA TRP A 438 9.72 -10.09 -6.18
C TRP A 438 8.40 -10.51 -6.84
N GLY A 439 8.01 -9.76 -7.87
CA GLY A 439 6.70 -9.84 -8.52
C GLY A 439 5.95 -8.50 -8.45
N GLY A 440 4.67 -8.54 -8.79
CA GLY A 440 3.80 -7.38 -8.79
C GLY A 440 3.87 -6.53 -10.07
N CYS A 441 3.98 -5.21 -9.95
CA CYS A 441 3.86 -4.28 -11.07
C CYS A 441 5.19 -3.66 -11.48
N ALA A 442 5.24 -3.27 -12.75
CA ALA A 442 6.14 -2.28 -13.29
C ALA A 442 5.37 -0.97 -13.56
N VAL A 443 6.10 0.15 -13.52
CA VAL A 443 5.66 1.47 -13.96
C VAL A 443 6.57 1.96 -15.08
N ALA A 444 5.97 2.41 -16.17
CA ALA A 444 6.66 2.91 -17.35
C ALA A 444 6.26 4.36 -17.64
N LEU A 445 7.24 5.23 -17.85
CA LEU A 445 7.03 6.60 -18.33
C LEU A 445 7.01 6.59 -19.86
N VAL A 446 5.89 7.00 -20.45
CA VAL A 446 5.61 6.91 -21.89
C VAL A 446 5.15 8.27 -22.39
N LYS A 447 5.57 8.68 -23.60
CA LYS A 447 5.03 9.90 -24.23
C LYS A 447 3.53 9.73 -24.51
N GLU A 448 2.73 10.74 -24.19
CA GLU A 448 1.26 10.71 -24.29
C GLU A 448 0.78 10.21 -25.67
N SER A 449 1.43 10.68 -26.73
CA SER A 449 1.07 10.37 -28.11
C SER A 449 1.15 8.89 -28.49
N ILE A 450 1.94 8.09 -27.77
CA ILE A 450 2.13 6.66 -28.07
C ILE A 450 1.46 5.73 -27.06
N VAL A 451 0.85 6.26 -25.99
CA VAL A 451 0.22 5.44 -24.92
C VAL A 451 -0.77 4.40 -25.46
N PRO A 452 -1.69 4.72 -26.40
CA PRO A 452 -2.62 3.73 -26.93
C PRO A 452 -1.90 2.57 -27.63
N GLN A 453 -0.90 2.87 -28.46
CA GLN A 453 -0.12 1.86 -29.17
C GLN A 453 0.75 1.04 -28.21
N PHE A 454 1.42 1.70 -27.27
CA PHE A 454 2.20 1.08 -26.20
C PHE A 454 1.39 0.01 -25.44
N ILE A 455 0.16 0.35 -25.02
CA ILE A 455 -0.72 -0.59 -24.32
C ILE A 455 -1.08 -1.77 -25.24
N LEU A 456 -1.36 -1.55 -26.52
CA LEU A 456 -1.64 -2.63 -27.47
C LEU A 456 -0.43 -3.56 -27.63
N ASP A 457 0.77 -3.00 -27.72
CA ASP A 457 2.00 -3.79 -27.87
C ASP A 457 2.29 -4.63 -26.63
N LEU A 458 2.08 -4.10 -25.42
CA LEU A 458 2.22 -4.89 -24.18
C LEU A 458 1.17 -6.01 -24.10
N LYS A 459 -0.07 -5.73 -24.50
CA LYS A 459 -1.14 -6.74 -24.58
C LYS A 459 -0.73 -7.89 -25.48
N GLU A 460 -0.11 -7.58 -26.61
CA GLU A 460 0.32 -8.56 -27.60
C GLU A 460 1.59 -9.31 -27.18
N GLN A 461 2.64 -8.60 -26.76
CA GLN A 461 3.97 -9.19 -26.54
C GLN A 461 4.10 -9.85 -25.16
N PHE A 462 3.47 -9.29 -24.12
CA PHE A 462 3.55 -9.86 -22.77
C PHE A 462 2.32 -10.69 -22.44
N TYR A 463 1.11 -10.12 -22.56
CA TYR A 463 -0.10 -10.74 -22.00
C TYR A 463 -0.75 -11.81 -22.89
N ARG A 464 -0.67 -11.73 -24.22
CA ARG A 464 -1.30 -12.69 -25.15
C ARG A 464 -0.93 -14.13 -24.82
N SER A 465 0.37 -14.41 -24.65
CA SER A 465 0.84 -15.77 -24.33
C SER A 465 0.34 -16.26 -22.95
N ARG A 466 0.08 -15.36 -22.00
CA ARG A 466 -0.49 -15.70 -20.69
C ARG A 466 -2.00 -15.93 -20.76
N ILE A 467 -2.70 -15.20 -21.63
CA ILE A 467 -4.12 -15.44 -21.94
C ILE A 467 -4.27 -16.80 -22.62
N ASP A 468 -3.45 -17.09 -23.64
CA ASP A 468 -3.49 -18.36 -24.38
C ASP A 468 -3.21 -19.57 -23.47
N LYS A 469 -2.40 -19.38 -22.42
CA LYS A 469 -2.11 -20.38 -21.38
C LYS A 469 -3.16 -20.44 -20.26
N GLY A 470 -4.19 -19.59 -20.29
CA GLY A 470 -5.24 -19.53 -19.27
C GLY A 470 -4.80 -18.97 -17.93
N VAL A 471 -3.66 -18.26 -17.86
CA VAL A 471 -3.17 -17.62 -16.63
C VAL A 471 -4.08 -16.45 -16.24
N ILE A 472 -4.58 -15.71 -17.22
CA ILE A 472 -5.52 -14.60 -17.04
C ILE A 472 -6.62 -14.66 -18.10
N SER A 473 -7.79 -14.11 -17.79
CA SER A 473 -8.86 -13.91 -18.76
C SER A 473 -8.61 -12.65 -19.59
N LYS A 474 -8.99 -12.70 -20.87
CA LYS A 474 -8.98 -11.52 -21.76
C LYS A 474 -9.82 -10.37 -21.21
N ASN A 475 -10.90 -10.68 -20.49
CA ASN A 475 -11.81 -9.67 -19.93
C ASN A 475 -11.18 -8.90 -18.75
N ASP A 476 -10.18 -9.49 -18.10
CA ASP A 476 -9.55 -8.92 -16.91
C ASP A 476 -8.32 -8.05 -17.25
N LEU A 477 -8.00 -7.89 -18.54
CA LEU A 477 -6.77 -7.24 -18.99
C LEU A 477 -6.65 -5.79 -18.53
N GLY A 478 -7.77 -5.08 -18.40
CA GLY A 478 -7.80 -3.72 -17.85
C GLY A 478 -7.41 -3.61 -16.37
N LEU A 479 -7.42 -4.72 -15.62
CA LEU A 479 -6.93 -4.79 -14.23
C LEU A 479 -5.40 -4.91 -14.18
N TYR A 480 -4.79 -5.45 -15.23
CA TYR A 480 -3.36 -5.75 -15.28
C TYR A 480 -2.54 -4.69 -16.01
N ILE A 481 -3.13 -3.96 -16.96
CA ILE A 481 -2.46 -2.86 -17.65
C ILE A 481 -3.38 -1.66 -17.79
N PHE A 482 -2.94 -0.52 -17.27
CA PHE A 482 -3.69 0.73 -17.33
C PHE A 482 -2.76 1.95 -17.27
N ALA A 483 -3.16 3.03 -17.95
CA ALA A 483 -2.54 4.33 -17.78
C ALA A 483 -3.04 4.97 -16.48
N SER A 484 -2.15 5.62 -15.75
CA SER A 484 -2.49 6.47 -14.63
C SER A 484 -1.82 7.83 -14.81
N LYS A 485 -2.62 8.87 -14.68
CA LYS A 485 -2.13 10.22 -14.45
C LYS A 485 -2.30 10.52 -12.96
N PRO A 486 -1.47 11.40 -12.37
CA PRO A 486 -1.87 12.08 -11.15
C PRO A 486 -3.21 12.74 -11.47
N SER A 487 -4.30 12.29 -10.86
CA SER A 487 -5.67 12.52 -11.34
C SER A 487 -5.92 13.96 -11.83
N GLU A 488 -6.20 14.13 -13.12
CA GLU A 488 -6.40 15.47 -13.71
C GLU A 488 -7.62 16.16 -13.09
N HIS A 489 -7.44 17.41 -12.64
CA HIS A 489 -8.47 18.41 -12.87
C HIS A 489 -8.25 18.93 -14.29
N GLN A 490 -9.18 18.59 -15.18
CA GLN A 490 -9.33 19.32 -16.43
C GLN A 490 -9.77 20.74 -16.04
N LEU A 491 -8.82 21.69 -15.99
CA LEU A 491 -9.16 23.11 -15.99
C LEU A 491 -9.77 23.41 -17.37
N ALA A 492 -11.08 23.23 -17.48
CA ALA A 492 -11.85 23.80 -18.56
C ALA A 492 -11.64 25.32 -18.53
N GLY A 493 -11.20 25.85 -19.66
CA GLY A 493 -10.76 27.23 -19.80
C GLY A 493 -11.81 28.27 -19.44
N ASN A 494 -11.30 29.47 -19.19
CA ASN A 494 -12.01 30.75 -19.09
C ASN A 494 -13.41 30.77 -19.73
N LEU A 495 -14.43 30.90 -18.89
CA LEU A 495 -15.69 31.55 -19.26
C LEU A 495 -16.10 32.49 -18.13
N GLU A 496 -16.31 33.74 -18.54
CA GLU A 496 -16.51 34.92 -17.72
C GLU A 496 -17.62 34.74 -16.69
N THR A 497 -17.32 35.07 -15.44
CA THR A 497 -18.32 35.25 -14.39
C THR A 497 -19.22 36.44 -14.75
N THR A 498 -20.43 36.16 -15.23
CA THR A 498 -21.54 37.13 -15.20
C THR A 498 -22.31 36.95 -13.90
N LYS A 499 -22.43 38.07 -13.15
CA LYS A 499 -23.19 38.20 -11.91
C LYS A 499 -24.70 38.14 -12.18
N SER A 500 -25.47 37.42 -11.35
CA SER A 500 -26.84 37.79 -10.92
C SER A 500 -27.21 36.95 -9.67
N THR A 501 -27.26 37.54 -8.46
CA THR A 501 -28.43 38.07 -7.70
C THR A 501 -29.49 37.03 -7.25
N GLY A 502 -29.60 36.82 -5.93
CA GLY A 502 -30.85 36.42 -5.25
C GLY A 502 -30.75 35.21 -4.30
N PRO A 503 -31.24 35.29 -3.04
CA PRO A 503 -31.11 34.20 -2.05
C PRO A 503 -32.26 33.19 -2.23
N GLY A 504 -31.92 31.97 -2.64
CA GLY A 504 -32.83 30.84 -2.67
C GLY A 504 -32.32 29.75 -1.73
N TYR A 505 -32.98 29.58 -0.59
CA TYR A 505 -32.79 28.42 0.28
C TYR A 505 -33.22 27.15 -0.46
N ILE A 506 -32.27 26.27 -0.76
CA ILE A 506 -32.54 24.89 -1.16
C ILE A 506 -31.59 23.99 -0.37
N THR A 507 -32.14 23.33 0.64
CA THR A 507 -31.54 22.20 1.35
C THR A 507 -31.55 20.94 0.47
N PRO A 508 -30.43 20.23 0.34
CA PRO A 508 -30.42 18.79 0.10
C PRO A 508 -30.20 18.06 1.42
N GLN A 509 -31.15 17.21 1.80
CA GLN A 509 -31.11 16.40 3.00
C GLN A 509 -30.00 15.33 2.91
N ILE A 510 -29.08 15.38 3.85
CA ILE A 510 -28.47 14.19 4.44
C ILE A 510 -29.53 13.61 5.38
N GLU A 511 -29.98 12.39 5.16
CA GLU A 511 -30.96 11.75 6.05
C GLU A 511 -30.26 11.26 7.33
N VAL A 512 -29.97 12.21 8.23
CA VAL A 512 -29.68 11.91 9.64
C VAL A 512 -31.04 11.78 10.34
N SER A 513 -31.55 10.55 10.45
CA SER A 513 -32.68 10.24 11.32
C SER A 513 -32.30 10.49 12.79
N LYS A 514 -32.48 11.73 13.27
CA LYS A 514 -32.63 12.00 14.70
C LYS A 514 -34.01 11.51 15.13
N ARG A 515 -34.08 10.38 15.84
CA ARG A 515 -35.28 10.05 16.62
C ARG A 515 -35.52 11.19 17.62
N ALA A 516 -36.71 11.79 17.49
CA ALA A 516 -37.24 12.75 18.45
C ALA A 516 -37.25 12.15 19.86
N GLY A 517 -36.96 13.01 20.83
CA GLY A 517 -36.82 12.67 22.24
C GLY A 517 -38.03 11.96 22.83
N ARG A 518 -37.75 11.14 23.85
CA ARG A 518 -38.75 10.63 24.78
C ARG A 518 -39.41 11.80 25.54
N PRO A 519 -40.72 11.77 25.74
CA PRO A 519 -41.32 12.28 26.96
C PRO A 519 -41.84 11.09 27.79
N ASN A 520 -41.62 11.14 29.10
CA ASN A 520 -42.25 10.25 30.08
C ASN A 520 -42.55 11.09 31.33
N PRO A 521 -43.46 10.71 32.25
CA PRO A 521 -44.71 9.93 32.15
C PRO A 521 -45.93 10.78 32.59
N HIS A 522 -47.17 10.39 32.28
CA HIS A 522 -48.26 10.32 33.29
C HIS A 522 -49.59 9.79 32.74
N ARG A 523 -50.07 8.77 33.49
CA ARG A 523 -51.43 8.28 33.73
C ARG A 523 -52.17 7.38 32.73
N PRO A 524 -52.94 6.40 33.26
CA PRO A 524 -53.45 5.27 32.50
C PRO A 524 -54.92 5.48 32.10
N THR A 525 -55.30 4.95 30.95
CA THR A 525 -56.71 4.67 30.66
C THR A 525 -56.82 3.36 29.91
N ARG A 526 -57.53 2.43 30.55
CA ARG A 526 -58.01 1.15 30.02
C ARG A 526 -58.83 1.38 28.76
N LEU A 527 -58.71 0.49 27.78
CA LEU A 527 -59.85 -0.09 27.06
C LEU A 527 -59.43 -1.36 26.32
N ASN A 528 -60.24 -2.39 26.53
CA ASN A 528 -60.20 -3.73 25.94
C ASN A 528 -60.45 -3.68 24.42
N MET A 529 -59.87 -4.63 23.67
CA MET A 529 -60.63 -5.64 22.90
C MET A 529 -59.69 -6.61 22.14
N GLU A 530 -59.88 -7.90 22.44
CA GLU A 530 -59.96 -9.06 21.52
C GLU A 530 -58.84 -9.25 20.46
N SER A 531 -57.91 -10.20 20.64
CA SER A 531 -58.01 -11.65 20.38
C SER A 531 -58.45 -12.04 18.95
N ARG A 532 -57.52 -12.67 18.20
CA ARG A 532 -57.76 -13.92 17.45
C ARG A 532 -56.45 -14.55 16.97
N ALA A 533 -56.22 -15.76 17.46
CA ALA A 533 -55.23 -16.73 16.98
C ALA A 533 -55.83 -17.59 15.85
N GLY A 534 -54.96 -18.24 15.06
CA GLY A 534 -55.36 -19.28 14.10
C GLY A 534 -54.20 -19.82 13.26
N PRO A 535 -53.74 -21.07 13.46
CA PRO A 535 -52.55 -21.68 12.86
C PRO A 535 -52.89 -22.67 11.73
N ILE A 536 -51.94 -22.99 10.81
CA ILE A 536 -52.03 -24.23 9.99
C ILE A 536 -50.63 -24.85 9.75
N HIS A 537 -50.65 -26.19 9.82
CA HIS A 537 -49.62 -27.24 9.80
C HIS A 537 -48.67 -27.35 8.59
N GLY A 538 -47.53 -28.03 8.82
CA GLY A 538 -46.67 -28.67 7.80
C GLY A 538 -47.26 -29.97 7.22
N PRO A 539 -46.50 -30.74 6.41
CA PRO A 539 -45.68 -31.82 6.98
C PRO A 539 -44.34 -32.15 6.27
N ARG A 540 -43.54 -32.97 6.99
CA ARG A 540 -42.29 -33.68 6.64
C ARG A 540 -42.46 -34.77 5.58
N TRP A 541 -41.39 -35.08 4.83
CA TRP A 541 -40.87 -36.40 4.37
C TRP A 541 -39.35 -36.19 4.07
N SER A 542 -38.32 -36.76 4.74
CA SER A 542 -37.77 -38.13 4.87
C SER A 542 -37.04 -38.75 3.65
N ASN A 543 -35.71 -38.87 3.78
CA ASN A 543 -34.78 -39.98 3.47
C ASN A 543 -34.26 -40.35 2.06
N CYS A 544 -32.99 -40.84 2.11
CA CYS A 544 -32.17 -41.61 1.15
C CYS A 544 -31.44 -40.83 0.04
N GLY A 545 -30.17 -41.09 -0.29
CA GLY A 545 -29.26 -42.17 0.12
C GLY A 545 -27.82 -41.93 -0.38
N GLN A 546 -26.91 -42.76 0.14
CA GLN A 546 -25.48 -42.82 -0.13
C GLN A 546 -25.16 -43.13 -1.59
N PHE A 547 -24.04 -42.62 -2.11
CA PHE A 547 -23.20 -43.33 -3.08
C PHE A 547 -21.71 -43.08 -2.81
N THR A 548 -21.01 -44.20 -2.67
CA THR A 548 -19.56 -44.38 -2.57
C THR A 548 -18.91 -44.37 -3.95
N GLY A 549 -17.67 -43.88 -4.06
CA GLY A 549 -16.83 -44.09 -5.25
C GLY A 549 -15.36 -43.73 -5.00
N GLN A 550 -14.52 -44.77 -4.91
CA GLN A 550 -13.06 -44.72 -4.76
C GLN A 550 -12.33 -44.46 -6.10
N GLY A 551 -11.09 -43.97 -6.00
CA GLY A 551 -10.01 -44.06 -7.00
C GLY A 551 -9.12 -42.81 -6.94
N GLY A 552 -7.81 -42.82 -6.71
CA GLY A 552 -6.81 -43.87 -6.70
C GLY A 552 -5.62 -43.45 -7.60
N GLY A 553 -4.47 -43.11 -7.00
CA GLY A 553 -3.14 -42.96 -7.65
C GLY A 553 -2.88 -41.60 -8.32
N THR A 554 -1.68 -41.00 -8.33
CA THR A 554 -0.32 -41.46 -8.00
C THR A 554 0.56 -40.25 -7.64
N ALA A 555 1.55 -40.49 -6.77
CA ALA A 555 2.58 -39.54 -6.37
C ALA A 555 3.72 -39.48 -7.41
N GLY A 556 4.22 -38.27 -7.70
CA GLY A 556 5.46 -38.02 -8.42
C GLY A 556 6.38 -37.15 -7.56
N GLN A 557 7.59 -37.65 -7.28
CA GLN A 557 8.63 -36.95 -6.53
C GLN A 557 9.37 -35.89 -7.37
N PRO A 558 10.09 -34.94 -6.72
CA PRO A 558 10.52 -33.68 -7.32
C PRO A 558 11.85 -33.77 -8.08
N VAL A 559 12.00 -32.90 -9.09
CA VAL A 559 13.22 -32.72 -9.88
C VAL A 559 14.20 -31.80 -9.13
N ASN A 560 15.47 -32.21 -9.11
CA ASN A 560 16.60 -31.55 -8.44
C ASN A 560 17.07 -30.29 -9.22
N PRO A 561 17.25 -29.12 -8.59
CA PRO A 561 17.71 -27.90 -9.25
C PRO A 561 19.25 -27.81 -9.25
N ALA A 562 19.89 -28.41 -10.26
CA ALA A 562 21.31 -28.24 -10.52
C ALA A 562 21.60 -28.40 -12.01
N ASP A 563 21.13 -27.46 -12.84
CA ASP A 563 21.53 -27.40 -14.25
C ASP A 563 21.16 -26.05 -14.91
N TYR A 564 21.63 -24.93 -14.36
CA TYR A 564 21.69 -23.66 -15.10
C TYR A 564 22.90 -22.84 -14.66
N SER A 565 24.08 -23.31 -15.04
CA SER A 565 25.31 -22.52 -15.02
C SER A 565 26.02 -22.69 -16.36
N ARG A 566 25.67 -21.85 -17.35
CA ARG A 566 26.48 -21.47 -18.51
C ARG A 566 25.66 -20.55 -19.42
N LEU A 567 26.36 -19.61 -20.05
CA LEU A 567 25.91 -18.48 -20.89
C LEU A 567 25.64 -17.23 -20.05
N GLY A 568 26.35 -16.11 -20.17
CA GLY A 568 27.44 -15.71 -21.06
C GLY A 568 27.67 -14.23 -20.78
N ARG A 569 28.92 -13.87 -20.49
CA ARG A 569 29.37 -12.48 -20.28
C ARG A 569 29.08 -11.67 -21.54
N PHE A 570 28.55 -10.46 -21.39
CA PHE A 570 28.78 -9.39 -22.35
C PHE A 570 29.07 -8.08 -21.59
N ASP A 571 30.26 -7.57 -21.87
CA ASP A 571 30.73 -6.23 -21.51
C ASP A 571 29.93 -5.17 -22.29
N LEU A 572 29.40 -4.17 -21.59
CA LEU A 572 29.48 -2.72 -21.85
C LEU A 572 28.64 -1.93 -20.84
#